data_AF-A0A3A0UVF2-F1
#
_entry.id   AF-A0A3A0UVF2-F1
#
_cell.length_a   1.000
_cell.length_b   1.000
_cell.length_c   1.000
_cell.angle_alpha   90.00
_cell.angle_beta   90.00
_cell.angle_gamma   90.00
#
_symmetry.space_group_name_H-M   'P 1'
#
loop_
_entity.id
_entity.type
_entity.pdbx_description
1 polymer ?
#
loop_
_entity_poly.entity_id
_entity_poly.type
_entity_poly.pdbx_seq_one_letter_code
_entity_poly.pdbx_strand_id
1 'polypeptide(L)'
;TIPMIPSSLVANYINNSETPIWTLIKKYKKAHQFESYDEASIQWMQSYAQALIDLALPLYVKYGIALEAHLQNSIATFKHDGSIDKLYIRDFEGLRIDEYYLNSMGYSTDTFHEKSLILTDQSQTVFNKVFYSSIQNHLGELIVSIAQASESKDLETSIWSMISNMLHEKLQVISQTMDNTTRIKSIESILFASKIDYKCVTTMRLEDEADYYTSVTSTH
;
A
#
# COMPACT_ATOMS: atom_id res chain seq x y z
N THR A 1 -6.25 -19.34 -11.27
CA THR A 1 -6.66 -18.16 -10.49
C THR A 1 -7.22 -17.11 -11.44
N ILE A 2 -8.05 -16.19 -10.95
CA ILE A 2 -8.74 -15.17 -11.76
C ILE A 2 -7.99 -13.83 -11.56
N PRO A 3 -7.36 -13.26 -12.61
CA PRO A 3 -6.70 -11.96 -12.52
C PRO A 3 -7.72 -10.81 -12.52
N MET A 4 -7.54 -9.84 -11.64
CA MET A 4 -8.35 -8.62 -11.58
C MET A 4 -7.48 -7.41 -11.28
N ILE A 5 -7.86 -6.25 -11.81
CA ILE A 5 -7.30 -4.97 -11.38
C ILE A 5 -7.95 -4.61 -10.04
N PRO A 6 -7.19 -4.39 -8.95
CA PRO A 6 -7.74 -4.15 -7.62
C PRO A 6 -8.73 -2.99 -7.53
N SER A 7 -8.62 -1.95 -8.37
CA SER A 7 -9.61 -0.86 -8.41
C SER A 7 -11.03 -1.33 -8.73
N SER A 8 -11.18 -2.45 -9.44
CA SER A 8 -12.49 -3.05 -9.70
C SER A 8 -13.12 -3.69 -8.46
N LEU A 9 -12.32 -4.03 -7.45
CA LEU A 9 -12.80 -4.69 -6.22
C LEU A 9 -13.70 -3.80 -5.37
N VAL A 10 -13.44 -2.49 -5.42
CA VAL A 10 -14.17 -1.45 -4.67
C VAL A 10 -15.17 -0.71 -5.55
N ALA A 11 -15.29 -1.10 -6.82
CA ALA A 11 -16.24 -0.48 -7.73
C ALA A 11 -17.67 -0.79 -7.30
N ASN A 12 -18.52 0.24 -7.33
CA ASN A 12 -19.93 0.13 -6.98
C ASN A 12 -20.81 0.60 -8.13
N TYR A 13 -22.03 0.06 -8.25
CA TYR A 13 -22.99 0.49 -9.26
C TYR A 13 -24.41 0.57 -8.69
N ILE A 14 -25.23 1.49 -9.18
CA ILE A 14 -26.53 1.83 -8.57
C ILE A 14 -27.49 0.63 -8.40
N ASN A 15 -27.32 -0.41 -9.22
CA ASN A 15 -28.15 -1.61 -9.23
C ASN A 15 -27.53 -2.80 -8.48
N ASN A 16 -26.43 -2.61 -7.76
CA ASN A 16 -25.86 -3.63 -6.88
C ASN A 16 -25.08 -2.98 -5.77
N SER A 17 -25.63 -3.10 -4.57
CA SER A 17 -25.03 -2.60 -3.35
C SER A 17 -23.80 -3.39 -2.91
N GLU A 18 -23.57 -4.59 -3.45
CA GLU A 18 -22.45 -5.46 -3.08
C GLU A 18 -21.27 -5.27 -4.03
N THR A 19 -20.20 -4.67 -3.52
CA THR A 19 -18.94 -4.54 -4.26
C THR A 19 -18.26 -5.91 -4.42
N PRO A 20 -17.43 -6.11 -5.46
CA PRO A 20 -16.77 -7.40 -5.68
C PRO A 20 -15.90 -7.87 -4.50
N ILE A 21 -15.30 -6.97 -3.72
CA ILE A 21 -14.52 -7.34 -2.52
C ILE A 21 -15.38 -7.97 -1.43
N TRP A 22 -16.63 -7.51 -1.25
CA TRP A 22 -17.56 -8.12 -0.29
C TRP A 22 -17.89 -9.55 -0.72
N THR A 23 -18.15 -9.77 -2.01
CA THR A 23 -18.39 -11.11 -2.55
C THR A 23 -17.18 -12.02 -2.36
N LEU A 24 -15.97 -11.51 -2.57
CA LEU A 24 -14.73 -12.26 -2.33
C LEU A 24 -14.57 -12.66 -0.86
N ILE A 25 -14.80 -11.74 0.07
CA ILE A 25 -14.68 -12.05 1.51
C ILE A 25 -15.76 -13.03 1.95
N LYS A 26 -17.01 -12.90 1.47
CA LYS A 26 -18.06 -13.89 1.76
C LYS A 26 -17.70 -15.28 1.25
N LYS A 27 -17.09 -15.38 0.06
CA LYS A 27 -16.58 -16.65 -0.47
C LYS A 27 -15.44 -17.20 0.39
N TYR A 28 -14.47 -16.36 0.75
CA TYR A 28 -13.34 -16.71 1.59
C TYR A 28 -13.78 -17.19 2.97
N LYS A 29 -14.68 -16.45 3.63
CA LYS A 29 -15.35 -16.83 4.87
C LYS A 29 -15.95 -18.22 4.79
N LYS A 30 -16.77 -18.47 3.76
CA LYS A 30 -17.47 -19.75 3.59
C LYS A 30 -16.49 -20.90 3.34
N ALA A 31 -15.49 -20.70 2.50
CA ALA A 31 -14.55 -21.75 2.12
C ALA A 31 -13.60 -22.12 3.25
N HIS A 32 -13.18 -21.15 4.06
CA HIS A 32 -12.26 -21.33 5.18
C HIS A 32 -12.97 -21.47 6.54
N GLN A 33 -14.30 -21.54 6.54
CA GLN A 33 -15.15 -21.77 7.72
C GLN A 33 -14.95 -20.75 8.85
N PHE A 34 -14.66 -19.49 8.53
CA PHE A 34 -14.59 -18.41 9.52
C PHE A 34 -15.97 -18.13 10.12
N GLU A 35 -16.00 -17.87 11.43
CA GLU A 35 -17.24 -17.68 12.19
C GLU A 35 -17.92 -16.38 11.77
N SER A 36 -17.14 -15.30 11.62
CA SER A 36 -17.64 -13.95 11.31
C SER A 36 -17.06 -13.37 10.01
N TYR A 37 -17.74 -12.36 9.46
CA TYR A 37 -17.21 -11.60 8.32
C TYR A 37 -15.93 -10.85 8.70
N ASP A 38 -15.87 -10.31 9.91
CA ASP A 38 -14.75 -9.55 10.45
C ASP A 38 -13.48 -10.40 10.55
N GLU A 39 -13.59 -11.61 11.10
CA GLU A 39 -12.47 -12.55 11.20
C GLU A 39 -11.93 -12.91 9.80
N ALA A 40 -12.83 -13.23 8.87
CA ALA A 40 -12.46 -13.51 7.49
C ALA A 40 -11.81 -12.29 6.81
N SER A 41 -12.31 -11.08 7.09
CA SER A 41 -11.80 -9.82 6.55
C SER A 41 -10.39 -9.53 7.03
N ILE A 42 -10.12 -9.69 8.33
CA ILE A 42 -8.79 -9.50 8.93
C ILE A 42 -7.80 -10.49 8.30
N GLN A 43 -8.17 -11.77 8.23
CA GLN A 43 -7.29 -12.81 7.65
C GLN A 43 -7.04 -12.61 6.14
N TRP A 44 -8.07 -12.20 5.40
CA TRP A 44 -7.95 -11.90 3.98
C TRP A 44 -7.06 -10.67 3.75
N MET A 45 -7.28 -9.60 4.52
CA MET A 45 -6.48 -8.38 4.44
C MET A 45 -5.04 -8.60 4.86
N GLN A 46 -4.79 -9.45 5.86
CA GLN A 46 -3.43 -9.85 6.24
C GLN A 46 -2.70 -10.48 5.05
N SER A 47 -3.34 -11.43 4.36
CA SER A 47 -2.74 -12.08 3.18
C SER A 47 -2.52 -11.10 2.03
N TYR A 48 -3.48 -10.20 1.78
CA TYR A 48 -3.39 -9.19 0.73
C TYR A 48 -2.28 -8.16 1.01
N ALA A 49 -2.30 -7.59 2.21
CA ALA A 49 -1.34 -6.58 2.64
C ALA A 49 0.08 -7.16 2.68
N GLN A 50 0.25 -8.42 3.10
CA GLN A 50 1.56 -9.08 3.10
C GLN A 50 2.16 -9.10 1.70
N ALA A 51 1.38 -9.49 0.69
CA ALA A 51 1.83 -9.52 -0.70
C ALA A 51 2.27 -8.13 -1.21
N LEU A 52 1.55 -7.06 -0.84
CA LEU A 52 1.90 -5.69 -1.24
C LEU A 52 3.12 -5.15 -0.48
N ILE A 53 3.15 -5.34 0.84
CA ILE A 53 4.24 -4.90 1.72
C ILE A 53 5.55 -5.59 1.32
N ASP A 54 5.51 -6.89 1.04
CA ASP A 54 6.69 -7.66 0.62
C ASP A 54 7.28 -7.20 -0.72
N LEU A 55 6.47 -6.58 -1.58
CA LEU A 55 6.92 -6.01 -2.85
C LEU A 55 7.45 -4.58 -2.65
N ALA A 56 6.66 -3.71 -2.03
CA ALA A 56 6.92 -2.28 -2.02
C ALA A 56 7.97 -1.87 -0.96
N LEU A 57 7.87 -2.39 0.26
CA LEU A 57 8.67 -1.90 1.38
C LEU A 57 10.16 -2.24 1.23
N PRO A 58 10.58 -3.46 0.83
CA PRO A 58 12.00 -3.75 0.62
C PRO A 58 12.65 -2.88 -0.46
N LEU A 59 11.95 -2.60 -1.56
CA LEU A 59 12.47 -1.78 -2.65
C LEU A 59 12.76 -0.36 -2.18
N TYR A 60 11.84 0.22 -1.42
CA TYR A 60 12.03 1.55 -0.86
C TYR A 60 13.14 1.57 0.20
N VAL A 61 13.07 0.67 1.19
CA VAL A 61 13.99 0.70 2.33
C VAL A 61 15.43 0.40 1.88
N LYS A 62 15.64 -0.62 1.04
CA LYS A 62 16.98 -1.07 0.65
C LYS A 62 17.59 -0.28 -0.50
N TYR A 63 16.77 0.24 -1.41
CA TYR A 63 17.27 0.81 -2.66
C TYR A 63 16.76 2.22 -2.95
N GLY A 64 15.85 2.77 -2.12
CA GLY A 64 15.23 4.06 -2.41
C GLY A 64 14.35 4.03 -3.67
N ILE A 65 13.79 2.87 -4.00
CA ILE A 65 12.93 2.68 -5.18
C ILE A 65 11.48 2.69 -4.74
N ALA A 66 10.72 3.63 -5.29
CA ALA A 66 9.31 3.83 -5.02
C ALA A 66 8.42 3.38 -6.17
N LEU A 67 7.77 2.22 -5.98
CA LEU A 67 6.70 1.76 -6.87
C LEU A 67 5.46 2.65 -6.69
N GLU A 68 4.80 3.01 -7.80
CA GLU A 68 3.48 3.65 -7.80
C GLU A 68 2.38 2.56 -7.78
N ALA A 69 2.32 1.81 -6.68
CA ALA A 69 1.48 0.62 -6.55
C ALA A 69 0.03 0.94 -6.12
N HIS A 70 -0.61 1.92 -6.76
CA HIS A 70 -2.03 2.20 -6.53
C HIS A 70 -2.94 1.10 -7.12
N LEU A 71 -4.23 1.14 -6.79
CA LEU A 71 -5.21 0.11 -7.17
C LEU A 71 -5.28 -0.17 -8.69
N GLN A 72 -5.06 0.84 -9.54
CA GLN A 72 -5.02 0.64 -11.00
C GLN A 72 -3.70 0.08 -11.55
N ASN A 73 -2.58 0.28 -10.85
CA ASN A 73 -1.25 -0.16 -11.27
C ASN A 73 -0.89 -1.54 -10.71
N SER A 74 -1.90 -2.26 -10.24
CA SER A 74 -1.74 -3.58 -9.65
C SER A 74 -2.62 -4.60 -10.38
N ILE A 75 -2.20 -5.86 -10.36
CA ILE A 75 -3.00 -7.02 -10.78
C ILE A 75 -2.97 -8.01 -9.63
N ALA A 76 -4.12 -8.30 -9.04
CA ALA A 76 -4.26 -9.34 -8.03
C ALA A 76 -4.94 -10.56 -8.65
N THR A 77 -4.44 -11.77 -8.37
CA THR A 77 -5.09 -13.01 -8.81
C THR A 77 -5.73 -13.71 -7.64
N PHE A 78 -6.97 -14.15 -7.82
CA PHE A 78 -7.76 -14.79 -6.76
C PHE A 78 -8.05 -16.26 -7.08
N LYS A 79 -8.02 -17.12 -6.06
CA LYS A 79 -8.47 -18.51 -6.14
C LYS A 79 -10.00 -18.56 -6.12
N HIS A 80 -10.57 -19.71 -6.49
CA HIS A 80 -12.02 -19.90 -6.54
C HIS A 80 -12.69 -19.78 -5.16
N ASP A 81 -11.93 -20.04 -4.10
CA ASP A 81 -12.35 -19.88 -2.70
C ASP A 81 -12.32 -18.42 -2.22
N GLY A 82 -11.84 -17.47 -3.02
CA GLY A 82 -11.73 -16.05 -2.67
C GLY A 82 -10.38 -15.64 -2.10
N SER A 83 -9.44 -16.57 -1.87
CA SER A 83 -8.09 -16.23 -1.39
C SER A 83 -7.29 -15.47 -2.46
N ILE A 84 -6.49 -14.50 -2.03
CA ILE A 84 -5.42 -13.98 -2.88
C ILE A 84 -4.37 -15.07 -3.15
N ASP A 85 -3.87 -15.10 -4.38
CA ASP A 85 -2.79 -16.01 -4.81
C ASP A 85 -1.50 -15.23 -5.09
N LYS A 86 -1.59 -14.16 -5.87
CA LYS A 86 -0.45 -13.34 -6.30
C LYS A 86 -0.87 -11.89 -6.48
N LEU A 87 0.10 -11.00 -6.27
CA LEU A 87 0.00 -9.58 -6.58
C LEU A 87 1.15 -9.20 -7.51
N TYR A 88 0.83 -8.50 -8.58
CA TYR A 88 1.79 -7.95 -9.54
C TYR A 88 1.63 -6.45 -9.59
N ILE A 89 2.75 -5.73 -9.71
CA ILE A 89 2.77 -4.31 -10.01
C ILE A 89 3.10 -4.14 -11.49
N ARG A 90 2.38 -3.23 -12.15
CA ARG A 90 2.58 -2.82 -13.53
C ARG A 90 2.73 -1.30 -13.59
N ASP A 91 3.04 -0.80 -14.78
CA ASP A 91 3.15 0.62 -15.08
C ASP A 91 4.24 1.33 -14.24
N PHE A 92 5.47 1.25 -14.75
CA PHE A 92 6.65 1.81 -14.10
C PHE A 92 6.98 3.23 -14.57
N GLU A 93 6.14 3.86 -15.40
CA GLU A 93 6.34 5.26 -15.81
C GLU A 93 6.26 6.19 -14.58
N GLY A 94 5.42 5.81 -13.63
CA GLY A 94 5.24 6.45 -12.34
C GLY A 94 6.35 6.25 -11.32
N LEU A 95 7.33 5.38 -11.58
CA LEU A 95 8.38 5.04 -10.63
C LEU A 95 9.15 6.29 -10.16
N ARG A 96 9.53 6.32 -8.88
CA ARG A 96 10.49 7.30 -8.36
C ARG A 96 11.67 6.59 -7.71
N ILE A 97 12.86 7.13 -7.89
CA ILE A 97 14.10 6.57 -7.36
C ILE A 97 14.89 7.69 -6.71
N ASP A 98 15.30 7.47 -5.46
CA ASP A 98 16.28 8.29 -4.78
C ASP A 98 17.65 8.07 -5.43
N GLU A 99 18.06 9.01 -6.27
CA GLU A 99 19.26 8.88 -7.09
C GLU A 99 20.51 8.72 -6.24
N TYR A 100 20.72 9.62 -5.27
CA TYR A 100 21.90 9.59 -4.42
C TYR A 100 21.97 8.30 -3.62
N TYR A 101 20.84 7.86 -3.06
CA TYR A 101 20.81 6.65 -2.27
C TYR A 101 21.07 5.41 -3.13
N LEU A 102 20.43 5.29 -4.30
CA LEU A 102 20.62 4.14 -5.19
C LEU A 102 22.09 4.02 -5.66
N ASN A 103 22.72 5.14 -6.02
CA ASN A 103 24.15 5.19 -6.36
C ASN A 103 25.03 4.78 -5.16
N SER A 104 24.71 5.23 -3.94
CA SER A 104 25.45 4.86 -2.73
C SER A 104 25.38 3.35 -2.42
N MET A 105 24.35 2.66 -2.91
CA MET A 105 24.19 1.21 -2.82
C MET A 105 24.96 0.45 -3.92
N GLY A 106 25.68 1.15 -4.79
CA GLY A 106 26.48 0.57 -5.87
C GLY A 106 25.75 0.39 -7.20
N TYR A 107 24.55 0.96 -7.35
CA TYR A 107 23.77 0.89 -8.58
C TYR A 107 23.83 2.24 -9.31
N SER A 108 24.67 2.34 -10.34
CA SER A 108 24.83 3.58 -11.13
C SER A 108 23.53 3.97 -11.84
N THR A 109 23.20 5.26 -11.79
CA THR A 109 22.07 5.88 -12.51
C THR A 109 22.49 6.57 -13.80
N ASP A 110 23.76 6.51 -14.20
CA ASP A 110 24.33 7.26 -15.34
C ASP A 110 23.69 6.91 -16.70
N THR A 111 23.01 5.76 -16.77
CA THR A 111 22.31 5.30 -17.97
C THR A 111 20.92 5.91 -18.15
N PHE A 112 20.38 6.56 -17.11
CA PHE A 112 19.12 7.29 -17.23
C PHE A 112 19.34 8.56 -18.05
N HIS A 113 18.36 8.86 -18.91
CA HIS A 113 18.37 10.12 -19.64
C HIS A 113 18.26 11.30 -18.67
N GLU A 114 18.98 12.40 -18.91
CA GLU A 114 19.01 13.61 -18.06
C GLU A 114 17.61 14.21 -17.76
N LYS A 115 16.65 13.98 -18.66
CA LYS A 115 15.24 14.42 -18.54
C LYS A 115 14.31 13.38 -17.89
N SER A 116 14.87 12.30 -17.35
CA SER A 116 14.11 11.26 -16.69
C SER A 116 13.41 11.82 -15.46
N LEU A 117 12.08 11.72 -15.41
CA LEU A 117 11.29 12.08 -14.24
C LEU A 117 11.35 10.99 -13.15
N ILE A 118 12.00 9.85 -13.41
CA ILE A 118 12.09 8.73 -12.47
C ILE A 118 13.09 9.03 -11.35
N LEU A 119 14.21 9.68 -11.67
CA LEU A 119 15.23 10.03 -10.68
C LEU A 119 14.82 11.30 -9.92
N THR A 120 15.11 11.32 -8.64
CA THR A 120 14.95 12.51 -7.80
C THR A 120 16.02 12.55 -6.72
N ASP A 121 16.40 13.76 -6.34
CA ASP A 121 17.25 14.04 -5.18
C ASP A 121 16.46 14.21 -3.87
N GLN A 122 15.13 14.17 -3.93
CA GLN A 122 14.24 14.39 -2.80
C GLN A 122 13.77 13.06 -2.20
N SER A 123 14.49 12.53 -1.21
CA SER A 123 14.14 11.28 -0.52
C SER A 123 12.71 11.27 0.06
N GLN A 124 12.21 12.43 0.49
CA GLN A 124 10.84 12.57 1.00
C GLN A 124 9.79 12.35 -0.08
N THR A 125 10.03 12.81 -1.31
CA THR A 125 9.14 12.59 -2.46
C THR A 125 9.02 11.10 -2.78
N VAL A 126 10.13 10.37 -2.69
CA VAL A 126 10.17 8.92 -2.88
C VAL A 126 9.35 8.21 -1.80
N PHE A 127 9.54 8.58 -0.53
CA PHE A 127 8.75 8.05 0.59
C PHE A 127 7.25 8.29 0.39
N ASN A 128 6.88 9.55 0.18
CA ASN A 128 5.49 9.98 0.02
C ASN A 128 4.83 9.19 -1.10
N LYS A 129 5.54 8.93 -2.20
CA LYS A 129 4.97 8.19 -3.34
C LYS A 129 4.66 6.73 -3.01
N VAL A 130 5.57 6.00 -2.34
CA VAL A 130 5.29 4.62 -1.92
C VAL A 130 4.18 4.57 -0.91
N PHE A 131 4.29 5.38 0.14
CA PHE A 131 3.37 5.31 1.27
C PHE A 131 1.96 5.73 0.85
N TYR A 132 1.84 6.83 0.09
CA TYR A 132 0.57 7.26 -0.44
C TYR A 132 -0.06 6.20 -1.37
N SER A 133 0.68 5.76 -2.39
CA SER A 133 0.10 4.86 -3.40
C SER A 133 -0.23 3.48 -2.84
N SER A 134 0.66 2.89 -2.03
CA SER A 134 0.56 1.50 -1.58
C SER A 134 -0.23 1.35 -0.28
N ILE A 135 -0.17 2.32 0.64
CA ILE A 135 -0.83 2.21 1.95
C ILE A 135 -2.12 3.02 1.96
N GLN A 136 -2.02 4.33 1.74
CA GLN A 136 -3.19 5.23 1.86
C GLN A 136 -4.23 4.97 0.77
N ASN A 137 -3.82 4.98 -0.51
CA ASN A 137 -4.73 4.78 -1.62
C ASN A 137 -5.08 3.30 -1.79
N HIS A 138 -4.09 2.41 -1.84
CA HIS A 138 -4.37 1.02 -2.15
C HIS A 138 -5.02 0.27 -0.99
N LEU A 139 -4.35 0.13 0.15
CA LEU A 139 -4.93 -0.59 1.29
C LEU A 139 -6.10 0.19 1.89
N GLY A 140 -6.00 1.51 2.02
CA GLY A 140 -7.07 2.34 2.61
C GLY A 140 -8.41 2.19 1.91
N GLU A 141 -8.46 2.24 0.58
CA GLU A 141 -9.70 2.07 -0.17
C GLU A 141 -10.30 0.65 -0.01
N LEU A 142 -9.45 -0.38 0.04
CA LEU A 142 -9.91 -1.75 0.31
C LEU A 142 -10.49 -1.85 1.72
N ILE A 143 -9.79 -1.32 2.73
CA ILE A 143 -10.20 -1.36 4.14
C ILE A 143 -11.53 -0.64 4.34
N VAL A 144 -11.67 0.57 3.81
CA VAL A 144 -12.92 1.34 3.89
C VAL A 144 -14.06 0.57 3.25
N SER A 145 -13.85 0.00 2.05
CA SER A 145 -14.89 -0.80 1.40
C SER A 145 -15.26 -2.02 2.25
N ILE A 146 -14.29 -2.75 2.81
CA ILE A 146 -14.54 -3.93 3.64
C ILE A 146 -15.30 -3.57 4.91
N ALA A 147 -14.89 -2.51 5.60
CA ALA A 147 -15.49 -2.04 6.84
C ALA A 147 -16.95 -1.60 6.64
N GLN A 148 -17.27 -1.00 5.49
CA GLN A 148 -18.65 -0.62 5.15
C GLN A 148 -19.63 -1.81 5.10
N ALA A 149 -19.14 -3.03 4.87
CA ALA A 149 -19.97 -4.23 4.87
C ALA A 149 -20.12 -4.89 6.24
N SER A 150 -19.35 -4.46 7.24
CA SER A 150 -19.40 -5.02 8.59
C SER A 150 -20.41 -4.29 9.46
N GLU A 151 -20.99 -5.03 10.41
CA GLU A 151 -21.81 -4.45 11.49
C GLU A 151 -20.93 -3.86 12.62
N SER A 152 -19.66 -4.26 12.67
CA SER A 152 -18.69 -3.80 13.67
C SER A 152 -18.09 -2.45 13.28
N LYS A 153 -18.09 -1.52 14.23
CA LYS A 153 -17.44 -0.22 14.07
C LYS A 153 -15.91 -0.29 14.22
N ASP A 154 -15.40 -1.38 14.79
CA ASP A 154 -13.99 -1.51 15.17
C ASP A 154 -13.18 -2.30 14.11
N LEU A 155 -13.82 -2.82 13.06
CA LEU A 155 -13.15 -3.63 12.04
C LEU A 155 -12.06 -2.85 11.30
N GLU A 156 -12.35 -1.61 10.91
CA GLU A 156 -11.37 -0.74 10.24
C GLU A 156 -10.12 -0.53 11.10
N THR A 157 -10.30 -0.12 12.35
CA THR A 157 -9.21 0.06 13.32
C THR A 157 -8.42 -1.22 13.55
N SER A 158 -9.10 -2.37 13.61
CA SER A 158 -8.47 -3.68 13.79
C SER A 158 -7.59 -4.05 12.59
N ILE A 159 -8.05 -3.79 11.36
CA ILE A 159 -7.28 -4.05 10.16
C ILE A 159 -6.07 -3.12 10.07
N TRP A 160 -6.24 -1.83 10.37
CA TRP A 160 -5.13 -0.87 10.40
C TRP A 160 -4.06 -1.24 11.43
N SER A 161 -4.47 -1.65 12.64
CA SER A 161 -3.55 -2.09 13.70
C SER A 161 -2.74 -3.30 13.24
N MET A 162 -3.39 -4.27 12.59
CA MET A 162 -2.74 -5.46 12.03
C MET A 162 -1.74 -5.10 10.92
N ILE A 163 -2.09 -4.21 9.99
CA ILE A 163 -1.18 -3.74 8.93
C ILE A 163 0.01 -2.96 9.52
N SER A 164 -0.22 -2.13 10.54
CA SER A 164 0.85 -1.40 11.24
C SER A 164 1.88 -2.35 11.85
N ASN A 165 1.42 -3.41 12.53
CA ASN A 165 2.28 -4.44 13.07
C ASN A 165 3.08 -5.16 11.96
N MET A 166 2.43 -5.51 10.84
CA MET A 166 3.12 -6.14 9.71
C MET A 166 4.21 -5.25 9.10
N LEU A 167 3.94 -3.94 8.96
CA LEU A 167 4.94 -2.97 8.51
C LEU A 167 6.12 -2.91 9.47
N HIS A 168 5.86 -2.91 10.78
CA HIS A 168 6.90 -2.89 11.81
C HIS A 168 7.76 -4.15 11.75
N GLU A 169 7.12 -5.33 11.75
CA GLU A 169 7.82 -6.62 11.64
C GLU A 169 8.65 -6.70 10.36
N LYS A 170 8.09 -6.29 9.22
CA LYS A 170 8.82 -6.31 7.95
C LYS A 170 10.03 -5.36 7.98
N LEU A 171 9.88 -4.17 8.56
CA LEU A 171 10.98 -3.22 8.71
C LEU A 171 12.09 -3.80 9.61
N GLN A 172 11.74 -4.48 10.70
CA GLN A 172 12.70 -5.16 11.57
C GLN A 172 13.43 -6.30 10.85
N VAL A 173 12.74 -7.07 10.01
CA VAL A 173 13.40 -8.11 9.19
C VAL A 173 14.36 -7.48 8.18
N ILE A 174 13.97 -6.37 7.54
CA ILE A 174 14.84 -5.67 6.59
C ILE A 174 16.06 -5.07 7.31
N SER A 175 15.89 -4.50 8.50
CA SER A 175 16.97 -3.86 9.25
C SER A 175 18.11 -4.82 9.60
N GLN A 176 17.79 -6.10 9.86
CA GLN A 176 18.78 -7.15 10.10
C GLN A 176 19.67 -7.45 8.89
N THR A 177 19.28 -6.99 7.69
CA THR A 177 20.03 -7.20 6.44
C THR A 177 20.80 -5.96 5.97
N MET A 178 20.82 -4.89 6.78
CA MET A 178 21.39 -3.59 6.39
C MET A 178 22.25 -3.00 7.50
N ASP A 179 23.40 -2.45 7.14
CA ASP A 179 24.29 -1.75 8.09
C ASP A 179 23.87 -0.29 8.33
N ASN A 180 23.03 0.28 7.46
CA ASN A 180 22.62 1.69 7.54
C ASN A 180 21.50 1.91 8.57
N THR A 181 21.87 1.88 9.85
CA THR A 181 20.93 2.06 10.97
C THR A 181 20.25 3.43 10.99
N THR A 182 20.92 4.46 10.46
CA THR A 182 20.37 5.84 10.42
C THR A 182 19.17 5.91 9.49
N ARG A 183 19.25 5.28 8.31
CA ARG A 183 18.11 5.21 7.37
C ARG A 183 16.94 4.45 7.98
N ILE A 184 17.18 3.31 8.62
CA ILE A 184 16.12 2.52 9.28
C ILE A 184 15.38 3.38 10.31
N LYS A 185 16.12 4.05 11.22
CA LYS A 185 15.52 4.93 12.23
C LYS A 185 14.72 6.08 11.61
N SER A 186 15.23 6.68 10.54
CA SER A 186 14.52 7.74 9.82
C SER A 186 13.19 7.23 9.24
N ILE A 187 13.22 6.10 8.54
CA ILE A 187 12.02 5.48 7.96
C ILE A 187 11.01 5.09 9.06
N GLU A 188 11.49 4.47 10.14
CA GLU A 188 10.65 4.11 11.30
C GLU A 188 9.97 5.34 11.91
N SER A 189 10.72 6.43 12.10
CA SER A 189 10.18 7.66 12.67
C SER A 189 9.10 8.31 11.81
N ILE A 190 9.13 8.10 10.49
CA ILE A 190 8.14 8.65 9.55
C ILE A 190 6.94 7.70 9.44
N LEU A 191 7.17 6.39 9.27
CA LEU A 191 6.10 5.39 9.11
C LEU A 191 5.19 5.32 10.33
N PHE A 192 5.74 5.46 11.53
CA PHE A 192 5.00 5.35 12.78
C PHE A 192 4.86 6.69 13.50
N ALA A 193 5.04 7.80 12.79
CA ALA A 193 4.77 9.12 13.32
C ALA A 193 3.30 9.23 13.73
N SER A 194 3.03 9.90 14.85
CA SER A 194 1.66 10.19 15.30
C SER A 194 0.88 11.10 14.34
N LYS A 195 1.56 11.73 13.37
CA LYS A 195 0.99 12.50 12.28
C LYS A 195 1.71 12.15 10.99
N ILE A 196 0.96 11.77 9.96
CA ILE A 196 1.50 11.52 8.62
C ILE A 196 0.96 12.61 7.68
N ASP A 197 1.83 13.15 6.82
CA ASP A 197 1.43 14.06 5.76
C ASP A 197 0.57 13.30 4.73
N TYR A 198 -0.69 13.71 4.64
CA TYR A 198 -1.74 13.10 3.82
C TYR A 198 -1.87 13.87 2.51
N LYS A 199 -1.75 13.19 1.36
CA LYS A 199 -1.95 13.84 0.06
C LYS A 199 -3.45 13.94 -0.23
N CYS A 200 -4.01 15.15 -0.11
CA CYS A 200 -5.44 15.37 -0.27
C CYS A 200 -5.81 15.66 -1.73
N VAL A 201 -5.94 14.61 -2.54
CA VAL A 201 -6.18 14.72 -3.99
C VAL A 201 -7.46 15.49 -4.34
N THR A 202 -8.48 15.46 -3.47
CA THR A 202 -9.71 16.23 -3.64
C THR A 202 -9.47 17.74 -3.47
N THR A 203 -8.67 18.16 -2.48
CA THR A 203 -8.30 19.57 -2.29
C THR A 203 -7.36 20.06 -3.41
N MET A 204 -6.41 19.23 -3.84
CA MET A 204 -5.51 19.54 -4.97
C MET A 204 -6.26 19.79 -6.28
N ARG A 205 -7.33 19.03 -6.54
CA ARG A 205 -8.20 19.22 -7.72
C ARG A 205 -9.12 20.45 -7.62
N LEU A 206 -9.32 20.99 -6.42
CA LEU A 206 -10.10 22.20 -6.18
C LEU A 206 -9.23 23.47 -6.16
N GLU A 207 -7.95 23.35 -5.81
CA GLU A 207 -7.01 24.47 -5.69
C GLU A 207 -6.03 24.61 -6.87
N ASP A 208 -6.09 23.71 -7.86
CA ASP A 208 -5.23 23.68 -9.07
C ASP A 208 -3.71 23.64 -8.77
N GLU A 209 -3.35 23.07 -7.61
CA GLU A 209 -1.96 22.88 -7.18
C GLU A 209 -1.53 21.40 -7.23
N ALA A 210 -0.31 21.16 -7.73
CA ALA A 210 0.24 19.82 -8.00
C ALA A 210 0.75 19.07 -6.75
N ASP A 211 0.91 19.76 -5.61
CA ASP A 211 1.35 19.17 -4.34
C ASP A 211 0.71 19.86 -3.13
N TYR A 212 -0.41 19.30 -2.64
CA TYR A 212 -1.04 19.73 -1.39
C TYR A 212 -1.12 18.56 -0.39
N TYR A 213 -0.56 18.77 0.80
CA TYR A 213 -0.53 17.80 1.89
C TYR A 213 -1.24 18.36 3.13
N THR A 214 -2.08 17.55 3.77
CA THR A 214 -2.76 17.86 5.05
C THR A 214 -2.27 16.89 6.12
N SER A 215 -2.03 17.31 7.36
CA SER A 215 -1.63 16.33 8.39
C SER A 215 -2.85 15.53 8.89
N VAL A 216 -2.78 14.20 8.85
CA VAL A 216 -3.78 13.31 9.48
C VAL A 216 -3.16 12.63 10.69
N THR A 217 -3.88 12.64 11.81
CA THR A 217 -3.43 12.00 13.06
C THR A 217 -3.53 10.49 12.93
N SER A 218 -2.43 9.79 13.13
CA SER A 218 -2.40 8.33 13.26
C SER A 218 -2.99 7.96 14.63
N THR A 219 -4.17 7.35 14.66
CA THR A 219 -4.68 6.70 15.87
C THR A 219 -4.03 5.32 15.97
N HIS A 220 -3.04 5.22 16.86
CA HIS A 220 -2.42 3.95 17.27
C HIS A 220 -3.40 3.06 18.02
#